data_AF-A0A1J5THR1-F1
#
_entry.id   AF-A0A1J5THR1-F1
#
_cell.length_a   1.000
_cell.length_b   1.000
_cell.length_c   1.000
_cell.angle_alpha   90.00
_cell.angle_beta   90.00
_cell.angle_gamma   90.00
#
_symmetry.space_group_name_H-M   'P 1'
#
loop_
_entity.id
_entity.type
_entity.pdbx_description
1 polymer ?
#
loop_
_entity_poly.entity_id
_entity_poly.type
_entity_poly.pdbx_seq_one_letter_code
_entity_poly.pdbx_strand_id
1 'polypeptide(L)'
;MERLVECVPNFSEGQNEAVIKEITDAIQRVEGVKLLDADMGGDTNRTVVTIIGSPKAIAEGAFQGIKKASEVIDMRKHTGAHPRMGATDVCPFVPVSGVDMDECVEISKQVAERVGSELGISVFLYENSATKKERRNLATIRSGEYEGMAEKLTSDEWRPDYGPQELNESAGVTAIGAREFLIAYNINLNTTDRTYANEVAYEIRERGRWKREGNIEPFYYKGDIVNFEEGKFPDGNSDFVASSFEELEEYYKKNSGRDLRARYKSLGMDPDNLIGKPVYKDGRFTHVKGIGWVIPEYNRAQISMNLTNFNIAAIHDVYDAAVEECTKRGIAVTGSEIVGLVPYEALRRAAEHYLKKMGKSPGMPVPDLVETAIQSLGLRDVGDFNPEDKVLGMPKQEGELVNRVTYDFVDEVSRDTAAPGGGSVAALAGALGVSLGTMVANLSASKAGFEGHHEELSRIATDGQKIKDMLVKGVDEDTSAFDKVIDAMRMPKDSDTDKETRSKAMQEGYKIATNVPLDTVRSCRDALKLCTDISKIMADEMASDVGSGALMAYAGAKAAAYNVRINLKSIEDKQYCEDTNSKLTELLTECENLNNTVSEKVSETL
;
A
#
# COMPACT_ATOMS: atom_id res chain seq x y z
N MET A 1 -4.86 12.03 -4.29
CA MET A 1 -4.11 10.77 -4.11
C MET A 1 -4.33 9.99 -5.39
N GLU A 2 -3.24 9.60 -6.05
CA GLU A 2 -3.31 8.83 -7.30
C GLU A 2 -4.04 7.50 -7.05
N ARG A 3 -4.94 7.11 -7.95
CA ARG A 3 -5.72 5.86 -7.84
C ARG A 3 -4.98 4.78 -8.59
N LEU A 4 -4.35 3.86 -7.86
CA LEU A 4 -3.47 2.84 -8.40
C LEU A 4 -3.94 1.44 -8.02
N VAL A 5 -3.98 0.58 -9.03
CA VAL A 5 -4.25 -0.85 -8.92
C VAL A 5 -3.08 -1.59 -9.57
N GLU A 6 -2.55 -2.58 -8.87
CA GLU A 6 -1.62 -3.54 -9.43
C GLU A 6 -2.41 -4.71 -10.03
N CYS A 7 -1.99 -5.19 -11.19
CA CYS A 7 -2.46 -6.45 -11.75
C CYS A 7 -1.25 -7.35 -12.03
N VAL A 8 -1.36 -8.63 -11.64
CA VAL A 8 -0.24 -9.57 -11.70
C VAL A 8 -0.58 -10.80 -12.55
N PRO A 9 -0.87 -10.66 -13.86
CA PRO A 9 -1.26 -11.79 -14.70
C PRO A 9 -0.14 -12.84 -14.82
N ASN A 10 -0.56 -14.10 -14.83
CA ASN A 10 0.33 -15.26 -14.88
C ASN A 10 0.13 -16.00 -16.18
N PHE A 11 1.16 -15.96 -17.02
CA PHE A 11 1.13 -16.56 -18.35
C PHE A 11 1.86 -17.90 -18.35
N SER A 12 1.28 -18.90 -19.00
CA SER A 12 1.83 -20.24 -19.16
C SER A 12 2.85 -20.27 -20.30
N GLU A 13 3.94 -19.53 -20.12
CA GLU A 13 5.11 -19.47 -20.99
C GLU A 13 6.27 -18.93 -20.14
N GLY A 14 7.45 -19.53 -20.19
CA GLY A 14 8.63 -19.08 -19.45
C GLY A 14 9.95 -19.36 -20.16
N GLN A 15 9.91 -19.86 -21.39
CA GLN A 15 11.06 -20.27 -22.18
C GLN A 15 11.26 -19.41 -23.43
N ASN A 16 10.17 -18.93 -24.03
CA ASN A 16 10.20 -18.11 -25.24
C ASN A 16 9.98 -16.62 -24.92
N GLU A 17 11.09 -15.88 -24.83
CA GLU A 17 11.09 -14.44 -24.57
C GLU A 17 10.30 -13.64 -25.62
N ALA A 18 10.28 -14.07 -26.88
CA ALA A 18 9.54 -13.36 -27.93
C ALA A 18 8.03 -13.40 -27.69
N VAL A 19 7.50 -14.54 -27.24
CA VAL A 19 6.08 -14.71 -26.90
C VAL A 19 5.69 -13.81 -25.73
N ILE A 20 6.51 -13.79 -24.68
CA ILE A 20 6.29 -12.89 -23.52
C ILE A 20 6.36 -11.43 -23.96
N LYS A 21 7.31 -11.08 -24.82
CA LYS A 21 7.44 -9.72 -25.35
C LYS A 21 6.19 -9.30 -26.14
N GLU A 22 5.60 -10.18 -26.95
CA GLU A 22 4.36 -9.87 -27.67
C GLU A 22 3.20 -9.56 -26.70
N ILE A 23 3.11 -10.32 -25.60
CA ILE A 23 2.11 -10.12 -24.55
C ILE A 23 2.35 -8.79 -23.82
N THR A 24 3.59 -8.52 -23.39
CA THR A 24 3.92 -7.28 -22.66
C THR A 24 3.80 -6.04 -23.55
N ASP A 25 4.19 -6.12 -24.83
CA ASP A 25 3.99 -5.05 -25.82
C ASP A 25 2.50 -4.74 -26.01
N ALA A 26 1.63 -5.76 -26.00
CA ALA A 26 0.17 -5.56 -26.10
C ALA A 26 -0.38 -4.84 -24.87
N ILE A 27 0.12 -5.16 -23.67
CA ILE A 27 -0.26 -4.49 -22.42
C ILE A 27 0.23 -3.04 -22.40
N GLN A 28 1.49 -2.79 -22.75
CA GLN A 28 2.11 -1.46 -22.71
C GLN A 28 1.56 -0.47 -23.74
N ARG A 29 0.86 -0.95 -24.78
CA ARG A 29 0.13 -0.08 -25.72
C ARG A 29 -1.08 0.59 -25.11
N VAL A 30 -1.57 0.10 -23.97
CA VAL A 30 -2.69 0.71 -23.25
C VAL A 30 -2.18 1.94 -22.49
N GLU A 31 -2.70 3.11 -22.85
CA GLU A 31 -2.36 4.37 -22.21
C GLU A 31 -2.68 4.33 -20.71
N GLY A 32 -1.72 4.75 -19.88
CA GLY A 32 -1.85 4.74 -18.42
C GLY A 32 -1.54 3.40 -17.74
N VAL A 33 -1.05 2.39 -18.49
CA VAL A 33 -0.48 1.16 -17.91
C VAL A 33 1.05 1.25 -17.92
N LYS A 34 1.66 0.96 -16.77
CA LYS A 34 3.11 0.80 -16.63
C LYS A 34 3.44 -0.65 -16.32
N LEU A 35 4.27 -1.26 -17.15
CA LEU A 35 4.91 -2.55 -16.86
C LEU A 35 6.02 -2.31 -15.84
N LEU A 36 5.96 -3.01 -14.71
CA LEU A 36 6.96 -2.92 -13.65
C LEU A 36 7.97 -4.05 -13.73
N ASP A 37 7.50 -5.26 -13.98
CA ASP A 37 8.34 -6.45 -14.02
C ASP A 37 7.73 -7.58 -14.87
N ALA A 38 8.57 -8.46 -15.38
CA ALA A 38 8.19 -9.68 -16.08
C ALA A 38 9.18 -10.80 -15.70
N ASP A 39 8.83 -11.56 -14.67
CA ASP A 39 9.68 -12.62 -14.12
C ASP A 39 9.41 -13.95 -14.84
N MET A 40 10.37 -14.34 -15.69
CA MET A 40 10.30 -15.56 -16.51
C MET A 40 10.95 -16.74 -15.78
N GLY A 41 10.15 -17.76 -15.47
CA GLY A 41 10.65 -19.02 -14.92
C GLY A 41 10.80 -20.10 -15.99
N GLY A 42 12.04 -20.36 -16.43
CA GLY A 42 12.33 -21.38 -17.46
C GLY A 42 11.92 -22.80 -17.06
N ASP A 43 12.20 -23.20 -15.81
CA ASP A 43 11.86 -24.53 -15.27
C ASP A 43 10.37 -24.66 -14.95
N THR A 44 9.74 -23.59 -14.47
CA THR A 44 8.30 -23.56 -14.19
C THR A 44 7.46 -23.41 -15.45
N ASN A 45 8.08 -23.01 -16.56
CA ASN A 45 7.47 -22.61 -17.83
C ASN A 45 6.27 -21.66 -17.62
N ARG A 46 6.51 -20.63 -16.79
CA ARG A 46 5.54 -19.61 -16.39
C ARG A 46 6.22 -18.26 -16.28
N THR A 47 5.51 -17.21 -16.68
CA THR A 47 5.92 -15.83 -16.49
C THR A 47 4.92 -15.10 -15.63
N VAL A 48 5.42 -14.40 -14.61
CA VAL A 48 4.65 -13.50 -13.76
C VAL A 48 4.89 -12.09 -14.25
N VAL A 49 3.85 -11.45 -14.79
CA VAL A 49 3.94 -10.06 -15.25
C VAL A 49 3.30 -9.17 -14.20
N THR A 50 3.97 -8.07 -13.84
CA THR A 50 3.47 -7.09 -12.86
C THR A 50 3.26 -5.75 -13.55
N ILE A 51 2.01 -5.29 -13.56
CA ILE A 51 1.60 -4.03 -14.20
C ILE A 51 0.85 -3.16 -13.19
N ILE A 52 0.96 -1.84 -13.33
CA ILE A 52 0.26 -0.87 -12.48
C ILE A 52 -0.39 0.21 -13.33
N GLY A 53 -1.52 0.73 -12.87
CA GLY A 53 -2.22 1.83 -13.52
C GLY A 53 -3.51 2.22 -12.81
N SER A 54 -4.24 3.16 -13.41
CA SER A 54 -5.58 3.50 -12.95
C SER A 54 -6.56 2.33 -13.09
N PRO A 55 -7.67 2.26 -12.33
CA PRO A 55 -8.69 1.22 -12.45
C PRO A 55 -9.13 0.91 -13.89
N LYS A 56 -9.31 1.94 -14.72
CA LYS A 56 -9.73 1.79 -16.12
C LYS A 56 -8.59 1.27 -17.00
N ALA A 57 -7.40 1.84 -16.86
CA ALA A 57 -6.24 1.45 -17.66
C ALA A 57 -5.82 0.01 -17.36
N ILE A 58 -5.81 -0.38 -16.08
CA ILE A 58 -5.40 -1.72 -15.67
C ILE A 58 -6.38 -2.80 -16.14
N ALA A 59 -7.69 -2.51 -16.15
CA ALA A 59 -8.71 -3.42 -16.65
C ALA A 59 -8.49 -3.71 -18.14
N GLU A 60 -8.23 -2.67 -18.93
CA GLU A 60 -7.96 -2.80 -20.36
C GLU A 60 -6.61 -3.48 -20.62
N GLY A 61 -5.56 -3.11 -19.90
CA GLY A 61 -4.24 -3.75 -19.99
C GLY A 61 -4.30 -5.25 -19.70
N ALA A 62 -4.97 -5.65 -18.62
CA ALA A 62 -5.17 -7.06 -18.27
C ALA A 62 -5.93 -7.82 -19.36
N PHE A 63 -7.03 -7.25 -19.88
CA PHE A 63 -7.79 -7.86 -20.97
C PHE A 63 -6.94 -8.04 -22.24
N GLN A 64 -6.19 -7.02 -22.67
CA GLN A 64 -5.33 -7.11 -23.84
C GLN A 64 -4.20 -8.13 -23.65
N GLY A 65 -3.63 -8.24 -22.45
CA GLY A 65 -2.66 -9.26 -22.10
C GLY A 65 -3.23 -10.68 -22.22
N ILE A 66 -4.41 -10.92 -21.65
CA ILE A 66 -5.11 -12.22 -21.75
C ILE A 66 -5.44 -12.56 -23.20
N LYS A 67 -5.97 -11.60 -23.95
CA LYS A 67 -6.28 -11.76 -25.36
C LYS A 67 -5.03 -12.10 -26.18
N LYS A 68 -3.94 -11.38 -25.98
CA LYS A 68 -2.70 -11.68 -26.70
C LYS A 68 -2.19 -13.06 -26.33
N ALA A 69 -2.18 -13.42 -25.04
CA ALA A 69 -1.77 -14.74 -24.59
C ALA A 69 -2.58 -15.87 -25.20
N SER A 70 -3.91 -15.73 -25.36
CA SER A 70 -4.74 -16.74 -26.00
C SER A 70 -4.50 -16.89 -27.51
N GLU A 71 -3.90 -15.89 -28.16
CA GLU A 71 -3.50 -15.93 -29.57
C GLU A 71 -2.12 -16.57 -29.78
N VAL A 72 -1.19 -16.39 -28.83
CA VAL A 72 0.23 -16.78 -29.00
C VAL A 72 0.67 -18.01 -28.19
N ILE A 73 -0.10 -18.42 -27.17
CA ILE A 73 0.15 -19.63 -26.37
C ILE A 73 -0.85 -20.72 -26.75
N ASP A 74 -0.35 -21.93 -27.03
CA ASP A 74 -1.17 -23.12 -27.32
C ASP A 74 -1.02 -24.15 -26.19
N MET A 75 -1.99 -24.18 -25.28
CA MET A 75 -1.99 -25.04 -24.08
C MET A 75 -1.90 -26.54 -24.39
N ARG A 76 -2.34 -26.98 -25.58
CA ARG A 76 -2.22 -28.39 -26.00
C ARG A 76 -0.77 -28.85 -26.14
N LYS A 77 0.17 -27.90 -26.24
CA LYS A 77 1.61 -28.14 -26.35
C LYS A 77 2.37 -27.71 -25.09
N HIS A 78 1.69 -27.09 -24.13
CA HIS A 78 2.33 -26.55 -22.93
C HIS A 78 2.51 -27.62 -21.86
N THR A 79 3.74 -27.70 -21.35
CA THR A 79 4.09 -28.46 -20.16
C THR A 79 5.04 -27.62 -19.30
N GLY A 80 4.88 -27.66 -17.97
CA GLY A 80 5.75 -26.97 -17.03
C GLY A 80 5.70 -27.62 -15.66
N ALA A 81 6.73 -27.38 -14.83
CA ALA A 81 6.75 -27.93 -13.46
C ALA A 81 5.73 -27.25 -12.53
N HIS A 82 5.22 -26.08 -12.90
CA HIS A 82 4.22 -25.36 -12.13
C HIS A 82 2.80 -25.71 -12.57
N PRO A 83 1.87 -26.02 -11.64
CA PRO A 83 0.48 -26.29 -11.97
C PRO A 83 -0.16 -25.14 -12.75
N ARG A 84 -0.87 -25.45 -13.84
CA ARG A 84 -1.48 -24.46 -14.74
C ARG A 84 -2.78 -24.97 -15.34
N MET A 85 -3.69 -24.07 -15.70
CA MET A 85 -4.98 -24.46 -16.32
C MET A 85 -5.36 -23.67 -17.58
N GLY A 86 -4.56 -22.67 -17.98
CA GLY A 86 -4.77 -21.90 -19.20
C GLY A 86 -3.58 -21.06 -19.60
N ALA A 87 -3.63 -20.50 -20.82
CA ALA A 87 -2.63 -19.61 -21.39
C ALA A 87 -2.39 -18.40 -20.48
N THR A 88 -3.48 -17.82 -19.95
CA THR A 88 -3.45 -17.07 -18.70
C THR A 88 -4.06 -17.93 -17.60
N ASP A 89 -3.24 -18.31 -16.64
CA ASP A 89 -3.63 -19.21 -15.56
C ASP A 89 -4.38 -18.45 -14.45
N VAL A 90 -3.85 -17.30 -14.00
CA VAL A 90 -4.51 -16.43 -13.03
C VAL A 90 -4.20 -14.95 -13.29
N CYS A 91 -5.22 -14.09 -13.14
CA CYS A 91 -5.13 -12.64 -13.30
C CYS A 91 -5.73 -11.91 -12.07
N PRO A 92 -4.93 -11.67 -11.01
CA PRO A 92 -5.34 -10.92 -9.84
C PRO A 92 -5.29 -9.40 -10.05
N PHE A 93 -6.22 -8.70 -9.40
CA PHE A 93 -6.20 -7.25 -9.17
C PHE A 93 -5.96 -6.97 -7.69
N VAL A 94 -5.12 -5.99 -7.39
CA VAL A 94 -4.64 -5.70 -6.04
C VAL A 94 -4.71 -4.19 -5.78
N PRO A 95 -5.37 -3.75 -4.68
CA PRO A 95 -5.41 -2.34 -4.33
C PRO A 95 -4.03 -1.86 -3.88
N VAL A 96 -3.55 -0.73 -4.44
CA VAL A 96 -2.25 -0.13 -4.07
C VAL A 96 -2.43 1.21 -3.37
N SER A 97 -3.14 2.16 -4.00
CA SER A 97 -3.35 3.50 -3.44
C SER A 97 -4.66 4.09 -3.95
N GLY A 98 -5.45 4.70 -3.07
CA GLY A 98 -6.70 5.38 -3.44
C GLY A 98 -7.76 4.49 -4.11
N VAL A 99 -7.68 3.17 -3.91
CA VAL A 99 -8.61 2.16 -4.42
C VAL A 99 -8.78 1.09 -3.35
N ASP A 100 -10.02 0.65 -3.10
CA ASP A 100 -10.31 -0.41 -2.14
C ASP A 100 -10.49 -1.79 -2.80
N MET A 101 -10.73 -2.81 -1.96
CA MET A 101 -10.92 -4.19 -2.42
C MET A 101 -12.19 -4.35 -3.25
N ASP A 102 -13.27 -3.65 -2.92
CA ASP A 102 -14.57 -3.78 -3.60
C ASP A 102 -14.47 -3.26 -5.03
N GLU A 103 -13.75 -2.16 -5.23
CA GLU A 103 -13.42 -1.63 -6.56
C GLU A 103 -12.57 -2.62 -7.36
N CYS A 104 -11.58 -3.28 -6.74
CA CYS A 104 -10.79 -4.32 -7.41
C CYS A 104 -11.63 -5.55 -7.77
N VAL A 105 -12.59 -5.93 -6.92
CA VAL A 105 -13.56 -7.00 -7.22
C VAL A 105 -14.40 -6.63 -8.43
N GLU A 106 -14.85 -5.38 -8.51
CA GLU A 106 -15.65 -4.90 -9.64
C GLU A 106 -14.84 -4.90 -10.96
N ILE A 107 -13.59 -4.42 -10.93
CA ILE A 107 -12.67 -4.53 -12.08
C ILE A 107 -12.51 -5.98 -12.51
N SER A 108 -12.30 -6.90 -11.56
CA SER A 108 -12.10 -8.32 -11.86
C SER A 108 -13.31 -8.95 -12.55
N LYS A 109 -14.53 -8.54 -12.18
CA LYS A 109 -15.78 -9.01 -12.81
C LYS A 109 -15.92 -8.47 -14.22
N GLN A 110 -15.64 -7.18 -14.43
CA GLN A 110 -15.70 -6.56 -15.75
C GLN A 110 -14.73 -7.22 -16.74
N VAL A 111 -13.49 -7.48 -16.30
CA VAL A 111 -12.51 -8.18 -17.13
C VAL A 111 -12.93 -9.64 -17.37
N ALA A 112 -13.43 -10.33 -16.34
CA ALA A 112 -13.90 -11.71 -16.47
C ALA A 112 -15.08 -11.85 -17.45
N GLU A 113 -16.05 -10.94 -17.40
CA GLU A 113 -17.17 -10.91 -18.33
C GLU A 113 -16.70 -10.72 -19.78
N ARG A 114 -15.78 -9.77 -20.02
CA ARG A 114 -15.20 -9.54 -21.34
C ARG A 114 -14.37 -10.72 -21.85
N VAL A 115 -13.53 -11.31 -21.01
CA VAL A 115 -12.75 -12.51 -21.37
C VAL A 115 -13.70 -13.67 -21.73
N GLY A 116 -14.75 -13.86 -20.94
CA GLY A 116 -15.75 -14.91 -21.21
C GLY A 116 -16.54 -14.69 -22.50
N SER A 117 -17.01 -13.47 -22.73
CA SER A 117 -17.90 -13.15 -23.86
C SER A 117 -17.17 -12.88 -25.17
N GLU A 118 -16.03 -12.18 -25.14
CA GLU A 118 -15.29 -11.77 -26.34
C GLU A 118 -14.27 -12.83 -26.80
N LEU A 119 -13.68 -13.59 -25.86
CA LEU A 119 -12.62 -14.57 -26.17
C LEU A 119 -13.10 -16.03 -26.11
N GLY A 120 -14.30 -16.27 -25.56
CA GLY A 120 -14.84 -17.63 -25.42
C GLY A 120 -14.00 -18.51 -24.48
N ILE A 121 -13.45 -17.93 -23.42
CA ILE A 121 -12.65 -18.63 -22.41
C ILE A 121 -13.51 -18.80 -21.14
N SER A 122 -13.55 -19.99 -20.56
CA SER A 122 -14.19 -20.20 -19.26
C SER A 122 -13.43 -19.45 -18.16
N VAL A 123 -14.13 -18.61 -17.39
CA VAL A 123 -13.54 -17.83 -16.30
C VAL A 123 -14.12 -18.21 -14.95
N PHE A 124 -13.23 -18.45 -13.98
CA PHE A 124 -13.59 -18.63 -12.58
C PHE A 124 -13.19 -17.41 -11.76
N LEU A 125 -14.12 -16.86 -11.00
CA LEU A 125 -13.79 -15.84 -10.02
C LEU A 125 -13.20 -16.47 -8.76
N TYR A 126 -12.09 -15.90 -8.26
CA TYR A 126 -11.36 -16.44 -7.10
C TYR A 126 -11.05 -15.37 -6.04
N GLU A 127 -10.56 -15.81 -4.87
CA GLU A 127 -10.27 -14.96 -3.70
C GLU A 127 -11.46 -14.07 -3.32
N ASN A 128 -11.29 -12.74 -3.18
CA ASN A 128 -12.37 -11.84 -2.77
C ASN A 128 -13.47 -11.72 -3.84
N SER A 129 -13.18 -12.09 -5.09
CA SER A 129 -14.18 -12.11 -6.17
C SER A 129 -14.98 -13.41 -6.22
N ALA A 130 -14.57 -14.44 -5.47
CA ALA A 130 -15.16 -15.77 -5.55
C ALA A 130 -16.66 -15.77 -5.22
N THR A 131 -17.47 -16.35 -6.11
CA THR A 131 -18.92 -16.53 -5.93
C THR A 131 -19.27 -17.70 -5.01
N LYS A 132 -18.32 -18.63 -4.84
CA LYS A 132 -18.43 -19.82 -3.98
C LYS A 132 -17.26 -19.89 -3.01
N LYS A 133 -17.47 -20.44 -1.82
CA LYS A 133 -16.45 -20.50 -0.76
C LYS A 133 -15.23 -21.33 -1.18
N GLU A 134 -15.47 -22.40 -1.93
CA GLU A 134 -14.46 -23.34 -2.41
C GLU A 134 -13.54 -22.71 -3.46
N ARG A 135 -14.04 -21.71 -4.21
CA ARG A 135 -13.31 -20.97 -5.25
C ARG A 135 -12.38 -19.89 -4.69
N ARG A 136 -12.45 -19.59 -3.38
CA ARG A 136 -11.49 -18.65 -2.76
C ARG A 136 -10.05 -19.14 -2.93
N ASN A 137 -9.83 -20.45 -2.74
CA ASN A 137 -8.51 -21.05 -2.92
C ASN A 137 -8.28 -21.44 -4.38
N LEU A 138 -7.32 -20.77 -5.01
CA LEU A 138 -6.91 -21.02 -6.39
C LEU A 138 -6.48 -22.47 -6.65
N ALA A 139 -5.86 -23.15 -5.68
CA ALA A 139 -5.47 -24.54 -5.83
C ALA A 139 -6.68 -25.48 -5.98
N THR A 140 -7.81 -25.15 -5.34
CA THR A 140 -9.06 -25.91 -5.51
C THR A 140 -9.59 -25.76 -6.93
N ILE A 141 -9.56 -24.54 -7.49
CA ILE A 141 -9.95 -24.28 -8.89
C ILE A 141 -8.99 -25.01 -9.83
N ARG A 142 -7.69 -24.99 -9.54
CA ARG A 142 -6.64 -25.57 -10.40
C ARG A 142 -6.48 -27.07 -10.26
N SER A 143 -7.14 -27.71 -9.30
CA SER A 143 -7.06 -29.16 -9.11
C SER A 143 -7.44 -29.89 -10.40
N GLY A 144 -6.56 -30.78 -10.86
CA GLY A 144 -6.62 -31.46 -12.16
C GLY A 144 -5.83 -30.78 -13.27
N GLU A 145 -5.32 -29.56 -13.06
CA GLU A 145 -4.61 -28.74 -14.04
C GLU A 145 -5.37 -28.61 -15.38
N TYR A 146 -4.71 -28.24 -16.47
CA TYR A 146 -5.30 -28.12 -17.80
C TYR A 146 -6.00 -29.43 -18.23
N GLU A 147 -5.36 -30.57 -18.02
CA GLU A 147 -5.84 -31.89 -18.45
C GLU A 147 -7.18 -32.28 -17.79
N GLY A 148 -7.40 -31.86 -16.55
CA GLY A 148 -8.62 -32.15 -15.80
C GLY A 148 -9.78 -31.17 -16.07
N MET A 149 -9.56 -30.04 -16.75
CA MET A 149 -10.59 -29.01 -16.89
C MET A 149 -11.77 -29.45 -17.75
N ALA A 150 -11.53 -30.24 -18.80
CA ALA A 150 -12.62 -30.73 -19.67
C ALA A 150 -13.65 -31.55 -18.89
N GLU A 151 -13.19 -32.49 -18.05
CA GLU A 151 -14.05 -33.29 -17.18
C GLU A 151 -14.70 -32.42 -16.10
N LYS A 152 -13.92 -31.54 -15.47
CA LYS A 152 -14.39 -30.63 -14.42
C LYS A 152 -15.56 -29.77 -14.89
N LEU A 153 -15.49 -29.22 -16.09
CA LEU A 153 -16.53 -28.38 -16.68
C LEU A 153 -17.83 -29.13 -16.99
N THR A 154 -17.83 -30.46 -17.05
CA THR A 154 -19.09 -31.23 -17.19
C THR A 154 -19.95 -31.21 -15.92
N SER A 155 -19.37 -30.89 -14.77
CA SER A 155 -20.09 -30.80 -13.50
C SER A 155 -20.73 -29.43 -13.31
N ASP A 156 -22.02 -29.39 -12.98
CA ASP A 156 -22.74 -28.16 -12.63
C ASP A 156 -22.12 -27.43 -11.42
N GLU A 157 -21.45 -28.17 -10.53
CA GLU A 157 -20.72 -27.59 -9.40
C GLU A 157 -19.60 -26.65 -9.88
N TRP A 158 -18.98 -26.99 -11.01
CA TRP A 158 -17.85 -26.30 -11.61
C TRP A 158 -18.25 -25.47 -12.83
N ARG A 159 -19.53 -25.10 -12.97
CA ARG A 159 -19.96 -24.12 -13.97
C ARG A 159 -19.17 -22.81 -13.82
N PRO A 160 -18.50 -22.30 -14.88
CA PRO A 160 -17.77 -21.04 -14.85
C PRO A 160 -18.64 -19.86 -14.39
N ASP A 161 -18.01 -18.83 -13.85
CA ASP A 161 -18.69 -17.58 -13.48
C ASP A 161 -19.02 -16.76 -14.74
N TYR A 162 -18.12 -16.76 -15.71
CA TYR A 162 -18.29 -16.15 -17.02
C TYR A 162 -17.75 -17.04 -18.14
N GLY A 163 -18.22 -16.81 -19.36
CA GLY A 163 -17.82 -17.57 -20.55
C GLY A 163 -18.56 -18.90 -20.70
N PRO A 164 -18.22 -19.69 -21.73
CA PRO A 164 -18.86 -20.98 -22.00
C PRO A 164 -18.49 -22.01 -20.94
N GLN A 165 -19.38 -22.97 -20.68
CA GLN A 165 -19.09 -24.18 -19.88
C GLN A 165 -18.42 -25.25 -20.75
N GLU A 166 -17.35 -24.86 -21.44
CA GLU A 166 -16.60 -25.70 -22.37
C GLU A 166 -15.14 -25.29 -22.33
N LEU A 167 -14.23 -26.27 -22.36
CA LEU A 167 -12.80 -26.00 -22.38
C LEU A 167 -12.42 -25.37 -23.72
N ASN A 168 -11.84 -24.18 -23.69
CA ASN A 168 -11.14 -23.65 -24.86
C ASN A 168 -9.84 -24.44 -25.02
N GLU A 169 -9.74 -25.32 -26.02
CA GLU A 169 -8.60 -26.24 -26.10
C GLU A 169 -7.24 -25.52 -26.22
N SER A 170 -7.15 -24.42 -26.98
CA SER A 170 -5.88 -23.69 -27.14
C SER A 170 -5.55 -22.81 -25.94
N ALA A 171 -6.55 -22.16 -25.33
CA ALA A 171 -6.32 -21.18 -24.26
C ALA A 171 -6.55 -21.72 -22.84
N GLY A 172 -7.22 -22.86 -22.68
CA GLY A 172 -7.62 -23.44 -21.40
C GLY A 172 -8.72 -22.65 -20.69
N VAL A 173 -8.59 -22.51 -19.36
CA VAL A 173 -9.47 -21.71 -18.49
C VAL A 173 -8.65 -20.69 -17.71
N THR A 174 -9.28 -19.60 -17.27
CA THR A 174 -8.60 -18.52 -16.54
C THR A 174 -9.26 -18.27 -15.19
N ALA A 175 -8.47 -18.10 -14.12
CA ALA A 175 -8.96 -17.53 -12.87
C ALA A 175 -8.74 -16.02 -12.84
N ILE A 176 -9.77 -15.25 -12.49
CA ILE A 176 -9.66 -13.78 -12.36
C ILE A 176 -10.23 -13.39 -11.00
N GLY A 177 -9.59 -12.47 -10.29
CA GLY A 177 -10.10 -12.08 -8.99
C GLY A 177 -9.37 -10.91 -8.36
N ALA A 178 -9.82 -10.51 -7.19
CA ALA A 178 -9.16 -9.49 -6.39
C ALA A 178 -8.58 -10.11 -5.12
N ARG A 179 -7.37 -9.70 -4.76
CA ARG A 179 -6.68 -10.17 -3.55
C ARG A 179 -5.87 -9.06 -2.91
N GLU A 180 -5.54 -9.26 -1.65
CA GLU A 180 -4.60 -8.39 -0.94
C GLU A 180 -3.19 -8.49 -1.53
N PHE A 181 -2.42 -7.42 -1.32
CA PHE A 181 -1.02 -7.37 -1.75
C PHE A 181 -0.22 -8.44 -1.03
N LEU A 182 0.58 -9.19 -1.80
CA LEU A 182 1.43 -10.23 -1.27
C LEU A 182 2.86 -9.71 -1.21
N ILE A 183 3.44 -9.65 -0.02
CA ILE A 183 4.85 -9.28 0.15
C ILE A 183 5.66 -10.57 0.31
N ALA A 184 6.56 -10.84 -0.62
CA ALA A 184 7.56 -11.90 -0.49
C ALA A 184 8.73 -11.35 0.34
N TYR A 185 8.91 -11.89 1.54
CA TYR A 185 9.79 -11.36 2.57
C TYR A 185 10.67 -12.46 3.14
N ASN A 186 11.98 -12.30 3.02
CA ASN A 186 12.97 -13.25 3.52
C ASN A 186 13.72 -12.64 4.70
N ILE A 187 13.88 -13.39 5.79
CA ILE A 187 14.65 -12.96 6.97
C ILE A 187 15.94 -13.77 7.03
N ASN A 188 17.08 -13.08 7.07
CA ASN A 188 18.42 -13.67 6.97
C ASN A 188 18.95 -14.09 8.33
N LEU A 189 19.55 -15.28 8.40
CA LEU A 189 20.12 -15.85 9.61
C LEU A 189 21.64 -15.98 9.50
N ASN A 190 22.33 -15.89 10.64
CA ASN A 190 23.79 -16.09 10.73
C ASN A 190 24.23 -17.57 10.68
N THR A 191 23.49 -18.43 9.99
CA THR A 191 23.74 -19.88 9.88
C THR A 191 23.38 -20.36 8.47
N THR A 192 23.93 -21.49 8.04
CA THR A 192 23.52 -22.20 6.82
C THR A 192 22.63 -23.41 7.10
N ASP A 193 22.34 -23.70 8.37
CA ASP A 193 21.50 -24.83 8.76
C ASP A 193 20.01 -24.49 8.54
N ARG A 194 19.49 -25.04 7.45
CA ARG A 194 18.08 -24.96 7.03
C ARG A 194 17.11 -25.43 8.12
N THR A 195 17.53 -26.31 9.02
CA THR A 195 16.68 -26.87 10.08
C THR A 195 16.18 -25.76 10.98
N TYR A 196 17.06 -24.85 11.39
CA TYR A 196 16.67 -23.73 12.25
C TYR A 196 15.73 -22.76 11.55
N ALA A 197 16.00 -22.43 10.29
CA ALA A 197 15.11 -21.57 9.51
C ALA A 197 13.70 -22.16 9.40
N ASN A 198 13.59 -23.49 9.19
CA ASN A 198 12.30 -24.17 9.17
C ASN A 198 11.60 -24.13 10.52
N GLU A 199 12.33 -24.41 11.61
CA GLU A 199 11.76 -24.39 12.96
C GLU A 199 11.17 -23.03 13.32
N VAL A 200 11.84 -21.94 12.94
CA VAL A 200 11.33 -20.58 13.14
C VAL A 200 10.16 -20.30 12.20
N ALA A 201 10.27 -20.62 10.90
CA ALA A 201 9.17 -20.46 9.94
C ALA A 201 7.88 -21.16 10.38
N TYR A 202 8.02 -22.34 10.98
CA TYR A 202 6.94 -23.18 11.47
C TYR A 202 6.22 -22.62 12.69
N GLU A 203 6.93 -21.87 13.53
CA GLU A 203 6.33 -21.17 14.67
C GLU A 203 5.58 -19.91 14.23
N ILE A 204 6.01 -19.27 13.13
CA ILE A 204 5.46 -17.99 12.67
C ILE A 204 4.28 -18.18 11.71
N ARG A 205 4.41 -19.07 10.72
CA ARG A 205 3.43 -19.24 9.63
C ARG A 205 2.07 -19.75 10.10
N GLU A 206 1.00 -19.38 9.42
CA GLU A 206 -0.37 -19.76 9.76
C GLU A 206 -0.60 -21.27 9.83
N ARG A 207 0.03 -22.02 8.92
CA ARG A 207 -0.04 -23.48 8.91
C ARG A 207 0.46 -24.08 10.23
N GLY A 208 1.35 -23.39 10.93
CA GLY A 208 1.99 -23.87 12.14
C GLY A 208 2.85 -25.11 11.89
N ARG A 209 2.81 -26.03 12.85
CA ARG A 209 3.60 -27.25 12.90
C ARG A 209 2.86 -28.40 13.53
N TRP A 210 3.37 -29.61 13.37
CA TRP A 210 2.89 -30.73 14.17
C TRP A 210 3.27 -30.54 15.63
N LYS A 211 2.31 -30.81 16.52
CA LYS A 211 2.55 -30.89 17.95
C LYS A 211 3.51 -32.04 18.22
N ARG A 212 4.50 -31.77 19.07
CA ARG A 212 5.46 -32.77 19.55
C ARG A 212 5.55 -32.77 21.06
N GLU A 213 5.92 -33.91 21.62
CA GLU A 213 6.12 -34.11 23.05
C GLU A 213 7.42 -34.88 23.34
N GLY A 214 7.75 -35.05 24.62
CA GLY A 214 8.97 -35.72 25.05
C GLY A 214 10.20 -34.81 24.93
N ASN A 215 11.16 -35.18 24.08
CA ASN A 215 12.45 -34.49 23.97
C ASN A 215 12.39 -33.27 23.03
N ILE A 216 11.60 -32.27 23.41
CA ILE A 216 11.37 -31.05 22.61
C ILE A 216 12.32 -29.90 22.95
N GLU A 217 13.14 -30.01 24.01
CA GLU A 217 14.08 -28.97 24.43
C GLU A 217 15.54 -29.46 24.30
N PRO A 218 16.45 -28.67 23.68
CA PRO A 218 16.22 -27.36 23.04
C PRO A 218 15.71 -27.47 21.59
N PHE A 219 15.47 -28.68 21.08
CA PHE A 219 15.18 -28.95 19.67
C PHE A 219 13.80 -29.58 19.49
N TYR A 220 12.78 -28.74 19.28
CA TYR A 220 11.39 -29.20 19.18
C TYR A 220 11.20 -30.32 18.14
N TYR A 221 11.89 -30.24 16.99
CA TYR A 221 11.82 -31.25 15.93
C TYR A 221 12.31 -32.66 16.34
N LYS A 222 12.99 -32.82 17.49
CA LYS A 222 13.44 -34.11 18.01
C LYS A 222 12.40 -34.83 18.87
N GLY A 223 11.34 -34.14 19.30
CA GLY A 223 10.25 -34.76 20.05
C GLY A 223 9.39 -35.67 19.19
N ASP A 224 8.60 -36.53 19.81
CA ASP A 224 7.70 -37.45 19.13
C ASP A 224 6.45 -36.72 18.64
N ILE A 225 5.94 -37.10 17.46
CA ILE A 225 4.73 -36.48 16.90
C ILE A 225 3.51 -36.95 17.68
N VAL A 226 2.71 -35.99 18.14
CA VAL A 226 1.42 -36.26 18.77
C VAL A 226 0.38 -36.49 17.68
N ASN A 227 -0.27 -37.65 17.72
CA ASN A 227 -1.37 -38.01 16.82
C ASN A 227 -2.69 -38.08 17.59
N PHE A 228 -3.80 -37.95 16.87
CA PHE A 228 -5.12 -38.26 17.43
C PHE A 228 -5.27 -39.77 17.65
N GLU A 229 -5.86 -40.15 18.77
CA GLU A 229 -6.17 -41.53 19.14
C GLU A 229 -7.64 -41.67 19.53
N GLU A 230 -8.18 -42.88 19.49
CA GLU A 230 -9.55 -43.13 19.93
C GLU A 230 -9.71 -42.74 21.41
N GLY A 231 -10.66 -41.84 21.70
CA GLY A 231 -10.89 -41.31 23.04
C GLY A 231 -9.84 -40.31 23.54
N LYS A 232 -8.87 -39.91 22.72
CA LYS A 232 -7.90 -38.85 23.05
C LYS A 232 -7.75 -37.87 21.89
N PHE A 233 -8.20 -36.65 22.12
CA PHE A 233 -8.13 -35.54 21.19
C PHE A 233 -7.31 -34.39 21.80
N PRO A 234 -5.96 -34.45 21.69
CA PRO A 234 -5.09 -33.42 22.23
C PRO A 234 -5.30 -32.08 21.53
N ASP A 235 -5.30 -31.00 22.31
CA ASP A 235 -5.18 -29.66 21.77
C ASP A 235 -3.77 -29.42 21.24
N GLY A 236 -3.67 -28.67 20.15
CA GLY A 236 -2.39 -28.35 19.52
C GLY A 236 -1.57 -27.32 20.28
N ASN A 237 -2.21 -26.46 21.05
CA ASN A 237 -1.63 -25.23 21.60
C ASN A 237 -1.44 -25.28 23.13
N SER A 238 -1.89 -26.34 23.77
CA SER A 238 -1.83 -26.55 25.22
C SER A 238 -1.72 -28.04 25.57
N ASP A 239 -1.61 -28.37 26.86
CA ASP A 239 -1.59 -29.75 27.35
C ASP A 239 -3.01 -30.35 27.52
N PHE A 240 -4.06 -29.63 27.14
CA PHE A 240 -5.43 -30.14 27.20
C PHE A 240 -5.65 -31.33 26.26
N VAL A 241 -6.36 -32.35 26.73
CA VAL A 241 -6.74 -33.53 25.95
C VAL A 241 -8.22 -33.78 26.16
N ALA A 242 -9.00 -33.64 25.09
CA ALA A 242 -10.43 -33.93 25.09
C ALA A 242 -10.72 -35.42 24.89
N SER A 243 -11.90 -35.84 25.32
CA SER A 243 -12.41 -37.20 25.13
C SER A 243 -13.08 -37.40 23.76
N SER A 244 -13.54 -36.31 23.12
CA SER A 244 -14.07 -36.31 21.75
C SER A 244 -13.60 -35.10 20.94
N PHE A 245 -13.78 -35.12 19.62
CA PHE A 245 -13.44 -33.99 18.76
C PHE A 245 -14.36 -32.79 19.00
N GLU A 246 -15.63 -33.00 19.35
CA GLU A 246 -16.58 -31.93 19.69
C GLU A 246 -16.16 -31.17 20.95
N GLU A 247 -15.70 -31.89 21.99
CA GLU A 247 -15.15 -31.27 23.19
C GLU A 247 -13.88 -30.46 22.88
N LEU A 248 -13.01 -31.00 22.01
CA LEU A 248 -11.83 -30.26 21.55
C LEU A 248 -12.21 -29.00 20.77
N GLU A 249 -13.22 -29.07 19.90
CA GLU A 249 -13.73 -27.96 19.12
C GLU A 249 -14.29 -26.84 20.01
N GLU A 250 -15.07 -27.19 21.03
CA GLU A 250 -15.57 -26.23 22.03
C GLU A 250 -14.42 -25.57 22.82
N TYR A 251 -13.45 -26.37 23.27
CA TYR A 251 -12.27 -25.86 23.96
C TYR A 251 -11.46 -24.91 23.07
N TYR A 252 -11.20 -25.32 21.83
CA TYR A 252 -10.44 -24.52 20.87
C TYR A 252 -11.14 -23.20 20.54
N LYS A 253 -12.46 -23.24 20.30
CA LYS A 253 -13.26 -22.04 20.04
C LYS A 253 -13.29 -21.10 21.23
N LYS A 254 -13.40 -21.63 22.45
CA LYS A 254 -13.39 -20.83 23.68
C LYS A 254 -12.06 -20.11 23.91
N ASN A 255 -10.94 -20.78 23.66
CA ASN A 255 -9.61 -20.24 23.95
C ASN A 255 -9.01 -19.39 22.82
N SER A 256 -9.30 -19.74 21.56
CA SER A 256 -8.73 -19.06 20.39
C SER A 256 -9.72 -18.17 19.64
N GLY A 257 -11.03 -18.34 19.87
CA GLY A 257 -12.08 -17.68 19.08
C GLY A 257 -12.26 -18.25 17.66
N ARG A 258 -11.50 -19.29 17.28
CA ARG A 258 -11.48 -19.84 15.92
C ARG A 258 -12.25 -21.17 15.80
N ASP A 259 -12.59 -21.52 14.57
CA ASP A 259 -13.28 -22.75 14.21
C ASP A 259 -12.27 -23.87 13.89
N LEU A 260 -12.27 -24.92 14.72
CA LEU A 260 -11.33 -26.04 14.59
C LEU A 260 -11.60 -26.91 13.35
N ARG A 261 -12.87 -27.11 12.99
CA ARG A 261 -13.24 -27.86 11.78
C ARG A 261 -12.76 -27.15 10.53
N ALA A 262 -12.99 -25.84 10.44
CA ALA A 262 -12.49 -25.02 9.35
C ALA A 262 -10.95 -25.03 9.29
N ARG A 263 -10.29 -25.06 10.45
CA ARG A 263 -8.83 -25.15 10.57
C ARG A 263 -8.28 -26.46 10.00
N TYR A 264 -8.82 -27.62 10.36
CA TYR A 264 -8.36 -28.90 9.80
C TYR A 264 -8.72 -29.05 8.32
N LYS A 265 -9.87 -28.53 7.88
CA LYS A 265 -10.21 -28.45 6.45
C LYS A 265 -9.19 -27.63 5.67
N SER A 266 -8.73 -26.49 6.20
CA SER A 266 -7.72 -25.65 5.53
C SER A 266 -6.33 -26.32 5.47
N LEU A 267 -6.07 -27.29 6.34
CA LEU A 267 -4.89 -28.16 6.28
C LEU A 267 -5.00 -29.31 5.27
N GLY A 268 -6.15 -29.44 4.58
CA GLY A 268 -6.44 -30.57 3.69
C GLY A 268 -6.76 -31.86 4.44
N MET A 269 -7.27 -31.75 5.67
CA MET A 269 -7.64 -32.88 6.52
C MET A 269 -9.15 -32.91 6.72
N ASP A 270 -9.72 -34.12 6.72
CA ASP A 270 -11.12 -34.35 7.04
C ASP A 270 -11.31 -34.33 8.56
N PRO A 271 -12.05 -33.34 9.13
CA PRO A 271 -12.28 -33.26 10.56
C PRO A 271 -13.01 -34.47 11.13
N ASP A 272 -13.77 -35.20 10.30
CA ASP A 272 -14.51 -36.38 10.71
C ASP A 272 -13.65 -37.66 10.64
N ASN A 273 -12.40 -37.56 10.16
CA ASN A 273 -11.47 -38.68 10.02
C ASN A 273 -10.03 -38.29 10.39
N LEU A 274 -9.81 -37.97 11.67
CA LEU A 274 -8.52 -37.51 12.21
C LEU A 274 -7.72 -38.57 12.95
N ILE A 275 -8.29 -39.73 13.30
CA ILE A 275 -7.57 -40.77 14.06
C ILE A 275 -6.31 -41.23 13.33
N GLY A 276 -5.20 -41.31 14.06
CA GLY A 276 -3.87 -41.63 13.53
C GLY A 276 -3.21 -40.50 12.73
N LYS A 277 -3.86 -39.32 12.62
CA LYS A 277 -3.29 -38.15 11.98
C LYS A 277 -2.58 -37.24 12.99
N PRO A 278 -1.57 -36.46 12.57
CA PRO A 278 -0.86 -35.55 13.46
C PRO A 278 -1.74 -34.39 13.93
N VAL A 279 -1.61 -34.06 15.21
CA VAL A 279 -2.18 -32.86 15.82
C VAL A 279 -1.35 -31.66 15.38
N TYR A 280 -2.00 -30.55 15.00
CA TYR A 280 -1.31 -29.32 14.63
C TYR A 280 -1.31 -28.30 15.77
N LYS A 281 -0.12 -27.81 16.12
CA LYS A 281 0.09 -26.56 16.85
C LYS A 281 -0.02 -25.40 15.88
N ASP A 282 -0.77 -24.36 16.24
CA ASP A 282 -0.95 -23.19 15.40
C ASP A 282 0.31 -22.30 15.40
N GLY A 283 0.54 -21.61 14.28
CA GLY A 283 1.56 -20.56 14.25
C GLY A 283 1.04 -19.25 14.83
N ARG A 284 1.98 -18.33 15.07
CA ARG A 284 1.72 -17.02 15.69
C ARG A 284 0.89 -16.08 14.82
N PHE A 285 0.99 -16.18 13.50
CA PHE A 285 0.32 -15.26 12.57
C PHE A 285 -0.64 -16.00 11.62
N THR A 286 -1.72 -15.32 11.23
CA THR A 286 -2.54 -15.71 10.07
C THR A 286 -2.11 -14.91 8.85
N HIS A 287 -2.45 -15.35 7.64
CA HIS A 287 -2.05 -14.69 6.39
C HIS A 287 -0.54 -14.67 6.16
N VAL A 288 0.14 -15.67 6.70
CA VAL A 288 1.58 -15.86 6.60
C VAL A 288 1.86 -17.29 6.17
N LYS A 289 2.49 -17.44 5.01
CA LYS A 289 3.07 -18.72 4.57
C LYS A 289 4.57 -18.61 4.71
N GLY A 290 5.24 -19.71 5.07
CA GLY A 290 6.70 -19.67 5.19
C GLY A 290 7.37 -21.03 5.27
N ILE A 291 8.65 -21.02 4.94
CA ILE A 291 9.56 -22.16 4.94
C ILE A 291 11.00 -21.70 5.20
N GLY A 292 11.83 -22.58 5.73
CA GLY A 292 13.28 -22.37 5.80
C GLY A 292 13.99 -22.90 4.56
N TRP A 293 14.88 -22.09 4.00
CA TRP A 293 15.73 -22.47 2.86
C TRP A 293 17.15 -21.90 3.02
N VAL A 294 18.04 -22.26 2.10
CA VAL A 294 19.44 -21.83 2.10
C VAL A 294 19.74 -21.25 0.73
N ILE A 295 20.33 -20.06 0.71
CA ILE A 295 20.84 -19.44 -0.50
C ILE A 295 22.36 -19.60 -0.50
N PRO A 296 22.92 -20.49 -1.35
CA PRO A 296 24.37 -20.71 -1.42
C PRO A 296 25.17 -19.44 -1.72
N GLU A 297 24.63 -18.55 -2.57
CA GLU A 297 25.27 -17.30 -3.01
C GLU A 297 25.53 -16.36 -1.83
N TYR A 298 24.62 -16.33 -0.86
CA TYR A 298 24.75 -15.51 0.35
C TYR A 298 25.45 -16.27 1.49
N ASN A 299 25.66 -17.59 1.33
CA ASN A 299 26.12 -18.51 2.37
C ASN A 299 25.30 -18.37 3.67
N ARG A 300 23.98 -18.26 3.53
CA ARG A 300 23.02 -18.03 4.62
C ARG A 300 21.75 -18.85 4.45
N ALA A 301 21.18 -19.26 5.57
CA ALA A 301 19.82 -19.73 5.69
C ALA A 301 18.88 -18.53 5.83
N GLN A 302 17.68 -18.68 5.28
CA GLN A 302 16.64 -17.67 5.32
C GLN A 302 15.32 -18.28 5.77
N ILE A 303 14.55 -17.49 6.51
CA ILE A 303 13.13 -17.73 6.73
C ILE A 303 12.41 -17.05 5.56
N SER A 304 12.00 -17.82 4.55
CA SER A 304 11.27 -17.28 3.40
C SER A 304 9.79 -17.26 3.68
N MET A 305 9.15 -16.11 3.48
CA MET A 305 7.78 -15.87 3.87
C MET A 305 6.99 -15.14 2.78
N ASN A 306 5.71 -15.50 2.65
CA ASN A 306 4.73 -14.73 1.91
C ASN A 306 3.72 -14.17 2.91
N LEU A 307 3.74 -12.84 3.08
CA LEU A 307 2.75 -12.07 3.81
C LEU A 307 1.57 -11.85 2.86
N THR A 308 0.55 -12.71 2.93
CA THR A 308 -0.59 -12.67 1.99
C THR A 308 -1.59 -11.57 2.32
N ASN A 309 -1.48 -10.97 3.50
CA ASN A 309 -2.19 -9.75 3.89
C ASN A 309 -1.36 -9.00 4.95
N PHE A 310 -0.59 -8.01 4.50
CA PHE A 310 0.26 -7.22 5.39
C PHE A 310 -0.54 -6.30 6.32
N ASN A 311 -1.84 -6.09 6.05
CA ASN A 311 -2.70 -5.33 6.95
C ASN A 311 -2.99 -6.07 8.25
N ILE A 312 -3.05 -7.41 8.18
CA ILE A 312 -3.27 -8.32 9.32
C ILE A 312 -1.93 -8.79 9.91
N ALA A 313 -1.01 -9.27 9.08
CA ALA A 313 0.32 -9.69 9.50
C ALA A 313 1.34 -8.64 9.06
N ALA A 314 1.54 -7.62 9.90
CA ALA A 314 2.45 -6.53 9.56
C ALA A 314 3.90 -7.03 9.46
N ILE A 315 4.66 -6.48 8.51
CA ILE A 315 6.04 -6.89 8.23
C ILE A 315 6.96 -6.79 9.45
N HIS A 316 6.78 -5.75 10.28
CA HIS A 316 7.57 -5.54 11.50
C HIS A 316 7.19 -6.50 12.62
N ASP A 317 5.91 -6.86 12.77
CA ASP A 317 5.49 -7.84 13.78
C ASP A 317 6.05 -9.24 13.45
N VAL A 318 6.02 -9.61 12.17
CA VAL A 318 6.59 -10.86 11.68
C VAL A 318 8.11 -10.89 11.84
N TYR A 319 8.79 -9.78 11.54
CA TYR A 319 10.23 -9.67 11.74
C TYR A 319 10.60 -9.75 13.22
N ASP A 320 9.95 -8.97 14.09
CA ASP A 320 10.21 -8.97 15.54
C ASP A 320 9.95 -10.35 16.16
N ALA A 321 8.91 -11.06 15.72
CA ALA A 321 8.64 -12.42 16.16
C ALA A 321 9.71 -13.41 15.69
N ALA A 322 10.24 -13.26 14.47
CA ALA A 322 11.35 -14.07 13.99
C ALA A 322 12.63 -13.82 14.80
N VAL A 323 12.93 -12.55 15.11
CA VAL A 323 14.06 -12.18 15.97
C VAL A 323 13.92 -12.81 17.36
N GLU A 324 12.73 -12.74 17.96
CA GLU A 324 12.43 -13.36 19.25
C GLU A 324 12.67 -14.88 19.22
N GLU A 325 12.14 -15.57 18.20
CA GLU A 325 12.30 -17.02 18.03
C GLU A 325 13.74 -17.45 17.73
N CYS A 326 14.49 -16.66 16.95
CA CYS A 326 15.90 -16.91 16.70
C CYS A 326 16.74 -16.72 17.96
N THR A 327 16.45 -15.69 18.75
CA THR A 327 17.16 -15.38 20.00
C THR A 327 17.03 -16.52 21.01
N LYS A 328 15.83 -17.11 21.16
CA LYS A 328 15.61 -18.31 22.00
C LYS A 328 16.53 -19.49 21.66
N ARG A 329 17.03 -19.53 20.42
CA ARG A 329 17.88 -20.60 19.87
C ARG A 329 19.34 -20.19 19.70
N GLY A 330 19.72 -19.00 20.15
CA GLY A 330 21.09 -18.47 20.01
C GLY A 330 21.47 -18.09 18.56
N ILE A 331 20.47 -17.86 17.70
CA ILE A 331 20.66 -17.50 16.29
C ILE A 331 20.46 -15.99 16.15
N ALA A 332 21.35 -15.33 15.41
CA ALA A 332 21.19 -13.92 15.09
C ALA A 332 20.48 -13.76 13.75
N VAL A 333 19.47 -12.90 13.73
CA VAL A 333 18.93 -12.33 12.50
C VAL A 333 19.89 -11.23 12.06
N THR A 334 20.36 -11.29 10.81
CA THR A 334 21.33 -10.32 10.26
C THR A 334 20.66 -9.17 9.51
N GLY A 335 19.41 -9.37 9.10
CA GLY A 335 18.61 -8.44 8.33
C GLY A 335 17.56 -9.20 7.53
N SER A 336 17.09 -8.60 6.43
CA SER A 336 16.04 -9.18 5.61
C SER A 336 16.14 -8.70 4.16
N GLU A 337 15.24 -9.22 3.33
CA GLU A 337 15.16 -8.93 1.91
C GLU A 337 13.69 -8.97 1.49
N ILE A 338 13.30 -8.03 0.63
CA ILE A 338 12.02 -8.06 -0.08
C ILE A 338 12.30 -8.54 -1.50
N VAL A 339 11.62 -9.62 -1.88
CA VAL A 339 11.62 -10.14 -3.24
C VAL A 339 10.47 -9.49 -4.00
N GLY A 340 10.77 -8.86 -5.14
CA GLY A 340 9.79 -8.08 -5.89
C GLY A 340 9.57 -6.69 -5.30
N LEU A 341 8.30 -6.32 -5.10
CA LEU A 341 7.85 -4.97 -4.74
C LEU A 341 7.16 -4.96 -3.36
N VAL A 342 7.05 -3.77 -2.75
CA VAL A 342 6.38 -3.58 -1.46
C VAL A 342 5.52 -2.32 -1.45
N PRO A 343 4.31 -2.32 -0.86
CA PRO A 343 3.51 -1.12 -0.69
C PRO A 343 4.17 -0.17 0.31
N TYR A 344 4.15 1.13 0.01
CA TYR A 344 4.60 2.18 0.93
C TYR A 344 3.94 2.05 2.30
N GLU A 345 2.66 1.71 2.34
CA GLU A 345 1.90 1.56 3.59
C GLU A 345 2.50 0.50 4.53
N ALA A 346 3.06 -0.59 3.99
CA ALA A 346 3.71 -1.62 4.79
C ALA A 346 5.00 -1.08 5.45
N LEU A 347 5.79 -0.30 4.69
CA LEU A 347 7.01 0.33 5.20
C LEU A 347 6.70 1.49 6.16
N ARG A 348 5.69 2.32 5.86
CA ARG A 348 5.22 3.40 6.73
C ARG A 348 4.86 2.86 8.11
N ARG A 349 4.03 1.80 8.16
CA ARG A 349 3.65 1.17 9.43
C ARG A 349 4.85 0.60 10.20
N ALA A 350 5.83 0.00 9.49
CA ALA A 350 7.07 -0.46 10.10
C ALA A 350 7.90 0.70 10.67
N ALA A 351 8.03 1.80 9.93
CA ALA A 351 8.72 3.00 10.39
C ALA A 351 8.09 3.56 11.67
N GLU A 352 6.76 3.71 11.68
CA GLU A 352 6.03 4.23 12.84
C GLU A 352 6.19 3.33 14.07
N HIS A 353 6.16 2.00 13.88
CA HIS A 353 6.39 1.03 14.95
C HIS A 353 7.77 1.19 15.56
N TYR A 354 8.83 1.23 14.74
CA TYR A 354 10.19 1.35 15.24
C TYR A 354 10.50 2.75 15.80
N LEU A 355 9.97 3.82 15.22
CA LEU A 355 10.09 5.19 15.78
C LEU A 355 9.47 5.25 17.17
N LYS A 356 8.26 4.73 17.36
CA LYS A 356 7.61 4.66 18.68
C LYS A 356 8.44 3.86 19.68
N LYS A 357 8.99 2.70 19.27
CA LYS A 357 9.91 1.92 20.12
C LYS A 357 11.17 2.69 20.51
N MET A 358 11.66 3.58 19.63
CA MET A 358 12.79 4.46 19.92
C MET A 358 12.42 5.70 20.77
N GLY A 359 11.14 5.87 21.14
CA GLY A 359 10.65 7.08 21.80
C GLY A 359 10.68 8.31 20.89
N LYS A 360 10.60 8.11 19.56
CA LYS A 360 10.55 9.17 18.55
C LYS A 360 9.14 9.31 17.97
N SER A 361 8.82 10.53 17.55
CA SER A 361 7.57 10.83 16.86
C SER A 361 7.57 10.23 15.44
N PRO A 362 6.43 9.67 14.97
CA PRO A 362 6.24 9.23 13.59
C PRO A 362 5.99 10.38 12.61
N GLY A 363 5.88 11.63 13.07
CA GLY A 363 5.61 12.83 12.26
C GLY A 363 6.80 13.29 11.42
N MET A 364 7.41 12.37 10.68
CA MET A 364 8.61 12.56 9.85
C MET A 364 8.27 12.67 8.36
N PRO A 365 9.13 13.29 7.55
CA PRO A 365 9.02 13.24 6.09
C PRO A 365 9.00 11.80 5.55
N VAL A 366 8.32 11.61 4.42
CA VAL A 366 8.17 10.29 3.75
C VAL A 366 9.50 9.58 3.50
N PRO A 367 10.57 10.24 2.97
CA PRO A 367 11.86 9.58 2.77
C PRO A 367 12.47 9.06 4.07
N ASP A 368 12.35 9.81 5.16
CA ASP A 368 12.90 9.44 6.47
C ASP A 368 12.15 8.27 7.10
N LEU A 369 10.82 8.20 6.89
CA LEU A 369 10.02 7.04 7.29
C LEU A 369 10.48 5.78 6.55
N VAL A 370 10.60 5.85 5.22
CA VAL A 370 11.05 4.72 4.41
C VAL A 370 12.45 4.27 4.80
N GLU A 371 13.39 5.20 4.99
CA GLU A 371 14.75 4.87 5.42
C GLU A 371 14.77 4.25 6.83
N THR A 372 13.95 4.74 7.74
CA THR A 372 13.81 4.15 9.08
C THR A 372 13.32 2.71 9.02
N ALA A 373 12.33 2.41 8.16
CA ALA A 373 11.86 1.04 7.96
C ALA A 373 12.94 0.15 7.35
N ILE A 374 13.66 0.64 6.34
CA ILE A 374 14.75 -0.08 5.67
C ILE A 374 15.85 -0.46 6.66
N GLN A 375 16.30 0.48 7.49
CA GLN A 375 17.34 0.23 8.47
C GLN A 375 16.86 -0.70 9.58
N SER A 376 15.64 -0.52 10.08
CA SER A 376 15.12 -1.30 11.22
C SER A 376 14.84 -2.76 10.85
N LEU A 377 14.36 -3.00 9.62
CA LEU A 377 14.14 -4.36 9.09
C LEU A 377 15.41 -4.97 8.49
N GLY A 378 16.45 -4.16 8.24
CA GLY A 378 17.68 -4.60 7.59
C GLY A 378 17.49 -5.00 6.14
N LEU A 379 16.67 -4.27 5.37
CA LEU A 379 16.28 -4.63 3.99
C LEU A 379 17.44 -4.61 2.97
N ARG A 380 18.62 -4.13 3.36
CA ARG A 380 19.83 -4.05 2.52
C ARG A 380 20.90 -5.11 2.89
N ASP A 381 20.54 -6.15 3.63
CA ASP A 381 21.52 -7.09 4.19
C ASP A 381 22.19 -8.00 3.14
N VAL A 382 21.44 -8.47 2.14
CA VAL A 382 21.95 -9.38 1.08
C VAL A 382 21.89 -8.81 -0.32
N GLY A 383 21.28 -7.63 -0.49
CA GLY A 383 21.16 -6.96 -1.78
C GLY A 383 20.79 -5.50 -1.61
N ASP A 384 20.87 -4.74 -2.71
CA ASP A 384 20.48 -3.34 -2.71
C ASP A 384 18.96 -3.19 -2.59
N PHE A 385 18.54 -2.19 -1.83
CA PHE A 385 17.15 -1.77 -1.75
C PHE A 385 17.06 -0.29 -2.13
N ASN A 386 16.69 -0.02 -3.39
CA ASN A 386 16.36 1.30 -3.88
C ASN A 386 14.84 1.55 -3.73
N PRO A 387 14.41 2.48 -2.86
CA PRO A 387 12.99 2.76 -2.67
C PRO A 387 12.25 3.18 -3.94
N GLU A 388 12.91 3.87 -4.86
CA GLU A 388 12.29 4.37 -6.09
C GLU A 388 11.82 3.24 -7.01
N ASP A 389 12.51 2.10 -6.97
CA ASP A 389 12.22 0.93 -7.79
C ASP A 389 11.33 -0.08 -7.06
N LYS A 390 11.48 -0.17 -5.73
CA LYS A 390 10.88 -1.24 -4.92
C LYS A 390 9.58 -0.87 -4.22
N VAL A 391 9.34 0.43 -3.98
CA VAL A 391 8.23 0.89 -3.14
C VAL A 391 7.08 1.44 -3.99
N LEU A 392 5.93 0.79 -3.90
CA LEU A 392 4.72 1.18 -4.61
C LEU A 392 3.86 2.15 -3.81
N GLY A 393 3.29 3.14 -4.49
CA GLY A 393 2.37 4.11 -3.88
C GLY A 393 3.04 5.05 -2.88
N MET A 394 4.37 5.21 -2.92
CA MET A 394 5.08 6.20 -2.12
C MET A 394 4.58 7.60 -2.50
N PRO A 395 4.14 8.43 -1.54
CA PRO A 395 3.72 9.80 -1.82
C PRO A 395 4.88 10.58 -2.45
N LYS A 396 4.61 11.21 -3.59
CA LYS A 396 5.54 12.10 -4.30
C LYS A 396 4.97 13.51 -4.30
N GLN A 397 5.87 14.49 -4.22
CA GLN A 397 5.49 15.87 -4.47
C GLN A 397 5.45 16.08 -5.98
N GLU A 398 4.24 16.28 -6.51
CA GLU A 398 4.01 16.62 -7.91
C GLU A 398 4.03 18.14 -8.05
N GLY A 399 4.73 18.64 -9.07
CA GLY A 399 4.89 20.07 -9.29
C GLY A 399 6.31 20.40 -9.74
N GLU A 400 6.44 21.26 -10.74
CA GLU A 400 7.75 21.69 -11.21
C GLU A 400 8.38 22.63 -10.18
N LEU A 401 7.60 23.58 -9.63
CA LEU A 401 8.09 24.65 -8.78
C LEU A 401 8.56 24.15 -7.43
N VAL A 402 7.78 23.29 -6.76
CA VAL A 402 8.17 22.67 -5.49
C VAL A 402 9.47 21.86 -5.58
N ASN A 403 9.73 21.24 -6.74
CA ASN A 403 10.88 20.37 -6.93
C ASN A 403 12.15 21.12 -7.40
N ARG A 404 12.07 22.44 -7.63
CA ARG A 404 13.24 23.25 -7.95
C ARG A 404 14.13 23.42 -6.72
N VAL A 405 15.44 23.53 -6.96
CA VAL A 405 16.36 24.00 -5.93
C VAL A 405 15.92 25.40 -5.50
N THR A 406 15.95 25.71 -4.21
CA THR A 406 15.42 26.96 -3.66
C THR A 406 15.96 28.20 -4.36
N TYR A 407 17.23 28.19 -4.75
CA TYR A 407 17.85 29.27 -5.53
C TYR A 407 17.16 29.47 -6.89
N ASP A 408 16.93 28.39 -7.63
CA ASP A 408 16.26 28.45 -8.95
C ASP A 408 14.79 28.88 -8.82
N PHE A 409 14.12 28.48 -7.75
CA PHE A 409 12.75 28.96 -7.46
C PHE A 409 12.73 30.47 -7.19
N VAL A 410 13.68 30.98 -6.40
CA VAL A 410 13.78 32.42 -6.12
C VAL A 410 14.10 33.21 -7.39
N ASP A 411 15.04 32.73 -8.21
CA ASP A 411 15.34 33.34 -9.51
C ASP A 411 14.09 33.34 -10.40
N GLU A 412 13.34 32.23 -10.45
CA GLU A 412 12.11 32.13 -11.23
C GLU A 412 11.03 33.14 -10.83
N VAL A 413 10.76 33.28 -9.53
CA VAL A 413 9.81 34.27 -8.99
C VAL A 413 10.23 35.71 -9.34
N SER A 414 11.51 35.95 -9.58
CA SER A 414 12.05 37.27 -9.92
C SER A 414 12.09 37.58 -11.43
N ARG A 415 11.71 36.62 -12.29
CA ARG A 415 11.71 36.81 -13.75
C ARG A 415 10.58 37.72 -14.21
N ASP A 416 10.68 38.18 -15.45
CA ASP A 416 9.64 38.95 -16.16
C ASP A 416 8.49 38.08 -16.67
N THR A 417 8.05 37.12 -15.85
CA THR A 417 6.92 36.22 -16.11
C THR A 417 5.75 36.51 -15.16
N ALA A 418 4.54 36.09 -15.55
CA ALA A 418 3.33 36.32 -14.73
C ALA A 418 3.14 35.28 -13.60
N ALA A 419 3.83 34.14 -13.68
CA ALA A 419 3.83 33.07 -12.69
C ALA A 419 5.21 32.39 -12.70
N PRO A 420 5.68 31.81 -11.57
CA PRO A 420 5.04 31.77 -10.25
C PRO A 420 4.91 33.14 -9.59
N GLY A 421 3.79 33.36 -8.90
CA GLY A 421 3.42 34.67 -8.35
C GLY A 421 3.30 34.70 -6.82
N GLY A 422 2.59 35.72 -6.33
CA GLY A 422 2.40 35.92 -4.88
C GLY A 422 1.62 34.80 -4.20
N GLY A 423 0.75 34.06 -4.91
CA GLY A 423 0.04 32.92 -4.36
C GLY A 423 0.98 31.72 -4.10
N SER A 424 1.80 31.35 -5.08
CA SER A 424 2.87 30.34 -4.91
C SER A 424 3.79 30.66 -3.73
N VAL A 425 4.24 31.93 -3.61
CA VAL A 425 5.11 32.37 -2.49
C VAL A 425 4.36 32.33 -1.15
N ALA A 426 3.07 32.67 -1.13
CA ALA A 426 2.24 32.61 0.07
C ALA A 426 2.09 31.16 0.59
N ALA A 427 1.87 30.21 -0.32
CA ALA A 427 1.78 28.79 -0.01
C ALA A 427 3.12 28.27 0.56
N LEU A 428 4.24 28.62 -0.08
CA LEU A 428 5.58 28.26 0.42
C LEU A 428 5.88 28.86 1.80
N ALA A 429 5.51 30.13 2.04
CA ALA A 429 5.69 30.76 3.34
C ALA A 429 4.91 30.03 4.45
N GLY A 430 3.66 29.63 4.16
CA GLY A 430 2.88 28.78 5.06
C GLY A 430 3.55 27.42 5.31
N ALA A 431 4.03 26.76 4.25
CA ALA A 431 4.68 25.46 4.35
C ALA A 431 5.94 25.50 5.24
N LEU A 432 6.76 26.54 5.09
CA LEU A 432 7.91 26.80 5.96
C LEU A 432 7.46 27.07 7.40
N GLY A 433 6.40 27.84 7.57
CA GLY A 433 5.83 28.18 8.88
C GLY A 433 5.42 26.94 9.69
N VAL A 434 4.61 26.05 9.10
CA VAL A 434 4.21 24.81 9.76
C VAL A 434 5.36 23.83 9.95
N SER A 435 6.36 23.84 9.05
CA SER A 435 7.53 22.98 9.16
C SER A 435 8.36 23.31 10.41
N LEU A 436 8.48 24.58 10.79
CA LEU A 436 9.14 24.98 12.04
C LEU A 436 8.39 24.45 13.27
N GLY A 437 7.06 24.63 13.32
CA GLY A 437 6.26 24.08 14.42
C GLY A 437 6.35 22.54 14.51
N THR A 438 6.37 21.87 13.36
CA THR A 438 6.52 20.41 13.26
C THR A 438 7.91 19.95 13.73
N MET A 439 8.97 20.67 13.36
CA MET A 439 10.33 20.43 13.83
C MET A 439 10.41 20.51 15.35
N VAL A 440 9.85 21.58 15.95
CA VAL A 440 9.84 21.75 17.40
C VAL A 440 9.07 20.62 18.09
N ALA A 441 7.94 20.18 17.53
CA ALA A 441 7.20 19.04 18.05
C ALA A 441 8.04 17.74 18.04
N ASN A 442 8.73 17.45 16.93
CA ASN A 442 9.60 16.28 16.82
C ASN A 442 10.82 16.33 17.77
N LEU A 443 11.48 17.48 17.88
CA LEU A 443 12.60 17.67 18.80
C LEU A 443 12.14 17.51 20.26
N SER A 444 10.99 18.09 20.60
CA SER A 444 10.44 18.01 21.96
C SER A 444 9.99 16.59 22.32
N ALA A 445 9.43 15.82 21.36
CA ALA A 445 8.94 14.46 21.62
C ALA A 445 10.01 13.47 22.10
N SER A 446 11.29 13.75 21.81
CA SER A 446 12.43 12.93 22.19
C SER A 446 13.29 13.56 23.31
N LYS A 447 12.86 14.70 23.85
CA LYS A 447 13.61 15.47 24.83
C LYS A 447 13.24 15.05 26.26
N ALA A 448 14.25 14.97 27.12
CA ALA A 448 14.06 14.71 28.54
C ALA A 448 13.16 15.78 29.20
N GLY A 449 12.21 15.34 30.02
CA GLY A 449 11.22 16.20 30.68
C GLY A 449 9.90 16.37 29.92
N PHE A 450 9.80 15.86 28.69
CA PHE A 450 8.60 15.92 27.85
C PHE A 450 7.93 14.55 27.65
N GLU A 451 8.32 13.53 28.42
CA GLU A 451 7.83 12.15 28.28
C GLU A 451 6.31 12.07 28.45
N GLY A 452 5.74 12.88 29.35
CA GLY A 452 4.29 12.98 29.58
C GLY A 452 3.50 13.60 28.41
N HIS A 453 4.18 14.27 27.48
CA HIS A 453 3.59 14.91 26.30
C HIS A 453 3.92 14.16 24.99
N HIS A 454 4.57 13.00 25.05
CA HIS A 454 5.06 12.30 23.86
C HIS A 454 3.97 12.01 22.82
N GLU A 455 2.80 11.53 23.26
CA GLU A 455 1.67 11.26 22.35
C GLU A 455 1.11 12.53 21.71
N GLU A 456 1.00 13.61 22.50
CA GLU A 456 0.50 14.90 22.03
C GLU A 456 1.45 15.54 21.02
N LEU A 457 2.75 15.56 21.32
CA LEU A 457 3.80 16.06 20.43
C LEU A 457 3.88 15.24 19.13
N SER A 458 3.75 13.91 19.23
CA SER A 458 3.71 13.02 18.07
C SER A 458 2.49 13.29 17.18
N ARG A 459 1.32 13.55 17.78
CA ARG A 459 0.11 13.94 17.05
C ARG A 459 0.31 15.28 16.34
N ILE A 460 0.83 16.28 17.05
CA ILE A 460 1.14 17.61 16.48
C ILE A 460 2.08 17.48 15.28
N ALA A 461 3.17 16.71 15.42
CA ALA A 461 4.12 16.52 14.33
C ALA A 461 3.48 15.81 13.11
N THR A 462 2.64 14.80 13.36
CA THR A 462 1.93 14.07 12.30
C THR A 462 0.94 14.98 11.56
N ASP A 463 0.17 15.78 12.28
CA ASP A 463 -0.76 16.75 11.68
C ASP A 463 0.01 17.85 10.92
N GLY A 464 1.19 18.24 11.43
CA GLY A 464 2.09 19.18 10.77
C GLY A 464 2.60 18.71 9.41
N GLN A 465 2.97 17.43 9.27
CA GLN A 465 3.33 16.87 7.96
C GLN A 465 2.17 16.98 6.96
N LYS A 466 0.93 16.69 7.38
CA LYS A 466 -0.26 16.80 6.51
C LYS A 466 -0.49 18.25 6.05
N ILE A 467 -0.43 19.21 6.98
CA ILE A 467 -0.61 20.63 6.66
C ILE A 467 0.49 21.14 5.74
N LYS A 468 1.74 20.74 6.01
CA LYS A 468 2.89 21.02 5.16
C LYS A 468 2.65 20.51 3.74
N ASP A 469 2.25 19.25 3.57
CA ASP A 469 2.01 18.67 2.25
C ASP A 469 0.87 19.38 1.50
N MET A 470 -0.20 19.81 2.19
CA MET A 470 -1.27 20.62 1.60
C MET A 470 -0.76 21.98 1.11
N LEU A 471 0.06 22.68 1.89
CA LEU A 471 0.62 23.98 1.53
C LEU A 471 1.65 23.86 0.40
N VAL A 472 2.47 22.82 0.43
CA VAL A 472 3.44 22.52 -0.63
C VAL A 472 2.74 22.31 -1.97
N LYS A 473 1.65 21.54 -1.98
CA LYS A 473 0.82 21.35 -3.18
C LYS A 473 0.26 22.68 -3.72
N GLY A 474 -0.09 23.60 -2.82
CA GLY A 474 -0.58 24.93 -3.16
C GLY A 474 0.39 25.79 -3.98
N VAL A 475 1.70 25.50 -3.94
CA VAL A 475 2.73 26.26 -4.68
C VAL A 475 2.52 26.15 -6.20
N ASP A 476 2.35 24.92 -6.69
CA ASP A 476 2.13 24.62 -8.11
C ASP A 476 0.66 24.78 -8.52
N GLU A 477 -0.28 24.49 -7.60
CA GLU A 477 -1.72 24.66 -7.87
C GLU A 477 -2.10 26.12 -8.17
N ASP A 478 -1.43 27.10 -7.55
CA ASP A 478 -1.67 28.53 -7.81
C ASP A 478 -1.35 28.88 -9.27
N THR A 479 -0.19 28.45 -9.75
CA THR A 479 0.24 28.66 -11.14
C THR A 479 -0.69 27.92 -12.10
N SER A 480 -0.96 26.64 -11.83
CA SER A 480 -1.83 25.81 -12.66
C SER A 480 -3.27 26.34 -12.75
N ALA A 481 -3.78 26.94 -11.66
CA ALA A 481 -5.10 27.56 -11.63
C ALA A 481 -5.13 28.87 -12.42
N PHE A 482 -4.06 29.67 -12.36
CA PHE A 482 -3.94 30.90 -13.14
C PHE A 482 -3.81 30.64 -14.64
N ASP A 483 -3.10 29.58 -15.04
CA ASP A 483 -2.99 29.17 -16.45
C ASP A 483 -4.35 28.91 -17.10
N LYS A 484 -5.31 28.35 -16.36
CA LYS A 484 -6.69 28.18 -16.84
C LYS A 484 -7.37 29.50 -17.18
N VAL A 485 -7.08 30.57 -16.43
CA VAL A 485 -7.58 31.92 -16.74
C VAL A 485 -6.93 32.43 -18.02
N ILE A 486 -5.63 32.24 -18.18
CA ILE A 486 -4.89 32.64 -19.39
C ILE A 486 -5.39 31.89 -20.63
N ASP A 487 -5.63 30.59 -20.51
CA ASP A 487 -6.17 29.77 -21.60
C ASP A 487 -7.58 30.21 -21.99
N ALA A 488 -8.44 30.48 -21.01
CA ALA A 488 -9.75 31.08 -21.26
C ALA A 488 -9.62 32.46 -21.94
N MET A 489 -8.63 33.28 -21.57
CA MET A 489 -8.40 34.58 -22.21
C MET A 489 -8.04 34.45 -23.69
N ARG A 490 -7.31 33.37 -24.06
CA ARG A 490 -6.84 33.06 -25.41
C ARG A 490 -7.91 32.46 -26.34
N MET A 491 -9.07 32.07 -25.81
CA MET A 491 -10.16 31.52 -26.62
C MET A 491 -10.64 32.52 -27.70
N PRO A 492 -11.19 32.02 -28.83
CA PRO A 492 -11.74 32.85 -29.90
C PRO A 492 -12.80 33.84 -29.41
N LYS A 493 -13.01 34.91 -30.18
CA LYS A 493 -13.96 35.99 -29.84
C LYS A 493 -14.74 36.52 -31.03
N ASP A 494 -14.77 35.75 -32.11
CA ASP A 494 -15.24 36.19 -33.42
C ASP A 494 -16.76 36.09 -33.56
N SER A 495 -17.38 35.04 -32.99
CA SER A 495 -18.83 34.89 -32.94
C SER A 495 -19.42 35.17 -31.55
N ASP A 496 -20.73 35.42 -31.48
CA ASP A 496 -21.42 35.60 -30.20
C ASP A 496 -21.41 34.32 -29.35
N THR A 497 -21.43 33.15 -29.99
CA THR A 497 -21.21 31.86 -29.33
C THR A 497 -19.80 31.72 -28.76
N ASP A 498 -18.77 32.21 -29.46
CA ASP A 498 -17.40 32.18 -28.94
C ASP A 498 -17.24 33.10 -27.74
N LYS A 499 -17.84 34.30 -27.79
CA LYS A 499 -17.84 35.25 -26.66
C LYS A 499 -18.54 34.66 -25.43
N GLU A 500 -19.66 33.97 -25.61
CA GLU A 500 -20.39 33.35 -24.50
C GLU A 500 -19.59 32.19 -23.88
N THR A 501 -19.05 31.29 -24.71
CA THR A 501 -18.21 30.18 -24.25
C THR A 501 -16.96 30.69 -23.54
N ARG A 502 -16.28 31.69 -24.12
CA ARG A 502 -15.14 32.36 -23.51
C ARG A 502 -15.50 33.00 -22.17
N SER A 503 -16.64 33.70 -22.07
CA SER A 503 -17.08 34.32 -20.82
C SER A 503 -17.33 33.27 -19.73
N LYS A 504 -18.01 32.17 -20.06
CA LYS A 504 -18.23 31.05 -19.13
C LYS A 504 -16.91 30.44 -18.65
N ALA A 505 -16.00 30.13 -19.57
CA ALA A 505 -14.68 29.59 -19.24
C ALA A 505 -13.86 30.55 -18.37
N MET A 506 -13.92 31.86 -18.64
CA MET A 506 -13.27 32.89 -17.82
C MET A 506 -13.84 32.92 -16.39
N GLN A 507 -15.16 32.91 -16.23
CA GLN A 507 -15.80 32.93 -14.92
C GLN A 507 -15.49 31.67 -14.12
N GLU A 508 -15.48 30.49 -14.75
CA GLU A 508 -15.06 29.24 -14.12
C GLU A 508 -13.58 29.26 -13.75
N GLY A 509 -12.71 29.71 -14.66
CA GLY A 509 -11.28 29.88 -14.42
C GLY A 509 -10.99 30.77 -13.22
N TYR A 510 -11.65 31.94 -13.11
CA TYR A 510 -11.49 32.83 -11.96
C TYR A 510 -12.00 32.22 -10.65
N LYS A 511 -13.09 31.44 -10.67
CA LYS A 511 -13.55 30.72 -9.48
C LYS A 511 -12.52 29.69 -9.02
N ILE A 512 -11.93 28.93 -9.94
CA ILE A 512 -10.85 27.98 -9.65
C ILE A 512 -9.62 28.73 -9.07
N ALA A 513 -9.16 29.79 -9.75
CA ALA A 513 -8.04 30.62 -9.30
C ALA A 513 -8.32 31.39 -8.00
N THR A 514 -9.58 31.53 -7.58
CA THR A 514 -9.95 32.10 -6.27
C THR A 514 -9.94 31.05 -5.17
N ASN A 515 -10.37 29.82 -5.47
CA ASN A 515 -10.46 28.75 -4.47
C ASN A 515 -9.07 28.30 -3.99
N VAL A 516 -8.08 28.18 -4.88
CA VAL A 516 -6.70 27.77 -4.51
C VAL A 516 -6.07 28.69 -3.44
N PRO A 517 -6.00 30.02 -3.61
CA PRO A 517 -5.48 30.89 -2.56
C PRO A 517 -6.39 30.95 -1.33
N LEU A 518 -7.71 30.74 -1.47
CA LEU A 518 -8.59 30.63 -0.29
C LEU A 518 -8.26 29.39 0.54
N ASP A 519 -8.01 28.25 -0.10
CA ASP A 519 -7.57 27.02 0.54
C ASP A 519 -6.18 27.20 1.16
N THR A 520 -5.29 27.95 0.50
CA THR A 520 -3.99 28.35 1.08
C THR A 520 -4.17 29.15 2.37
N VAL A 521 -5.12 30.10 2.43
CA VAL A 521 -5.44 30.82 3.68
C VAL A 521 -5.91 29.86 4.77
N ARG A 522 -6.74 28.86 4.44
CA ARG A 522 -7.21 27.84 5.40
C ARG A 522 -6.05 26.99 5.93
N SER A 523 -5.17 26.53 5.06
CA SER A 523 -4.01 25.75 5.47
C SER A 523 -3.01 26.57 6.29
N CYS A 524 -2.84 27.86 6.00
CA CYS A 524 -2.07 28.78 6.85
C CYS A 524 -2.73 29.00 8.22
N ARG A 525 -4.07 29.06 8.30
CA ARG A 525 -4.80 29.07 9.58
C ARG A 525 -4.52 27.80 10.39
N ASP A 526 -4.56 26.64 9.73
CA ASP A 526 -4.27 25.35 10.37
C ASP A 526 -2.80 25.27 10.83
N ALA A 527 -1.86 25.82 10.05
CA ALA A 527 -0.46 25.99 10.45
C ALA A 527 -0.31 26.85 11.71
N LEU A 528 -0.99 28.00 11.77
CA LEU A 528 -1.02 28.89 12.93
C LEU A 528 -1.62 28.21 14.17
N LYS A 529 -2.68 27.42 13.99
CA LYS A 529 -3.27 26.61 15.05
C LYS A 529 -2.27 25.60 15.58
N LEU A 530 -1.54 24.91 14.69
CA LEU A 530 -0.47 24.00 15.09
C LEU A 530 0.62 24.71 15.88
N CYS A 531 1.08 25.88 15.42
CA CYS A 531 2.03 26.73 16.14
C CYS A 531 1.51 27.13 17.54
N THR A 532 0.21 27.40 17.66
CA THR A 532 -0.45 27.71 18.94
C THR A 532 -0.52 26.50 19.87
N ASP A 533 -0.69 25.30 19.32
CA ASP A 533 -0.70 24.08 20.13
C ASP A 533 0.70 23.72 20.63
N ILE A 534 1.72 23.78 19.76
CA ILE A 534 3.10 23.52 20.18
C ILE A 534 3.64 24.60 21.13
N SER A 535 3.23 25.87 21.01
CA SER A 535 3.70 26.94 21.91
C SER A 535 3.29 26.74 23.38
N LYS A 536 2.30 25.87 23.65
CA LYS A 536 1.84 25.55 25.01
C LYS A 536 2.75 24.54 25.72
N ILE A 537 3.45 23.71 24.95
CA ILE A 537 4.18 22.52 25.44
C ILE A 537 5.59 22.40 24.86
N MET A 538 6.10 23.45 24.20
CA MET A 538 7.46 23.50 23.69
C MET A 538 8.46 23.71 24.83
N ALA A 539 9.72 23.38 24.57
CA ALA A 539 10.81 23.86 25.42
C ALA A 539 11.13 25.32 25.13
N ASP A 540 11.49 26.08 26.18
CA ASP A 540 11.68 27.54 26.09
C ASP A 540 12.73 27.96 25.05
N GLU A 541 13.81 27.18 24.89
CA GLU A 541 14.85 27.49 23.91
C GLU A 541 14.39 27.33 22.44
N MET A 542 13.22 26.74 22.20
CA MET A 542 12.62 26.57 20.88
C MET A 542 11.56 27.64 20.57
N ALA A 543 11.33 28.60 21.48
CA ALA A 543 10.31 29.63 21.33
C ALA A 543 10.50 30.49 20.07
N SER A 544 11.75 30.78 19.70
CA SER A 544 12.05 31.56 18.49
C SER A 544 11.60 30.85 17.22
N ASP A 545 11.71 29.52 17.15
CA ASP A 545 11.31 28.74 15.98
C ASP A 545 9.79 28.70 15.83
N VAL A 546 9.07 28.50 16.94
CA VAL A 546 7.59 28.51 16.94
C VAL A 546 7.05 29.89 16.57
N GLY A 547 7.63 30.96 17.14
CA GLY A 547 7.26 32.34 16.81
C GLY A 547 7.52 32.69 15.35
N SER A 548 8.69 32.33 14.82
CA SER A 548 9.02 32.51 13.40
C SER A 548 8.07 31.73 12.50
N GLY A 549 7.72 30.50 12.89
CA GLY A 549 6.76 29.67 12.19
C GLY A 549 5.37 30.32 12.09
N ALA A 550 4.88 30.86 13.19
CA ALA A 550 3.59 31.57 13.22
C ALA A 550 3.61 32.83 12.35
N LEU A 551 4.66 33.64 12.43
CA LEU A 551 4.78 34.85 11.61
C LEU A 551 4.80 34.53 10.10
N MET A 552 5.52 33.47 9.70
CA MET A 552 5.57 33.02 8.31
C MET A 552 4.20 32.53 7.82
N ALA A 553 3.50 31.71 8.62
CA ALA A 553 2.15 31.26 8.30
C ALA A 553 1.14 32.41 8.21
N TYR A 554 1.24 33.40 9.11
CA TYR A 554 0.41 34.60 9.07
C TYR A 554 0.67 35.48 7.84
N ALA A 555 1.94 35.67 7.49
CA ALA A 555 2.33 36.36 6.26
C ALA A 555 1.79 35.63 5.02
N GLY A 556 1.90 34.30 4.99
CA GLY A 556 1.31 33.45 3.96
C GLY A 556 -0.20 33.65 3.84
N ALA A 557 -0.95 33.61 4.95
CA ALA A 557 -2.40 33.87 4.94
C ALA A 557 -2.74 35.25 4.36
N LYS A 558 -2.03 36.32 4.77
CA LYS A 558 -2.27 37.67 4.25
C LYS A 558 -1.93 37.78 2.76
N ALA A 559 -0.82 37.20 2.32
CA ALA A 559 -0.40 37.22 0.93
C ALA A 559 -1.38 36.46 0.03
N ALA A 560 -1.82 35.26 0.43
CA ALA A 560 -2.84 34.50 -0.28
C ALA A 560 -4.17 35.25 -0.37
N ALA A 561 -4.57 35.96 0.69
CA ALA A 561 -5.78 36.78 0.68
C ALA A 561 -5.78 37.91 -0.36
N TYR A 562 -4.60 38.45 -0.73
CA TYR A 562 -4.52 39.42 -1.83
C TYR A 562 -4.90 38.78 -3.17
N ASN A 563 -4.48 37.53 -3.41
CA ASN A 563 -4.83 36.77 -4.62
C ASN A 563 -6.33 36.44 -4.67
N VAL A 564 -6.95 36.07 -3.54
CA VAL A 564 -8.42 35.92 -3.46
C VAL A 564 -9.11 37.23 -3.85
N ARG A 565 -8.72 38.35 -3.22
CA ARG A 565 -9.39 39.65 -3.43
C ARG A 565 -9.23 40.20 -4.84
N ILE A 566 -8.08 40.00 -5.49
CA ILE A 566 -7.90 40.46 -6.88
C ILE A 566 -8.76 39.63 -7.85
N ASN A 567 -8.87 38.32 -7.64
CA ASN A 567 -9.69 37.44 -8.48
C ASN A 567 -11.18 37.72 -8.33
N LEU A 568 -11.66 38.00 -7.10
CA LEU A 568 -13.06 38.38 -6.86
C LEU A 568 -13.51 39.62 -7.65
N LYS A 569 -12.61 40.55 -8.00
CA LYS A 569 -12.96 41.71 -8.84
C LYS A 569 -13.36 41.32 -10.27
N SER A 570 -12.98 40.13 -10.71
CA SER A 570 -13.19 39.64 -12.07
C SER A 570 -14.37 38.64 -12.16
N ILE A 571 -15.02 38.34 -11.02
CA ILE A 571 -16.15 37.41 -10.94
C ILE A 571 -17.46 38.20 -10.87
N GLU A 572 -18.41 37.84 -11.73
CA GLU A 572 -19.71 38.52 -11.86
C GLU A 572 -20.74 38.01 -10.84
N ASP A 573 -20.59 36.76 -10.39
CA ASP A 573 -21.45 36.09 -9.42
C ASP A 573 -21.33 36.76 -8.04
N LYS A 574 -22.22 37.72 -7.77
CA LYS A 574 -22.22 38.52 -6.55
C LYS A 574 -22.38 37.68 -5.29
N GLN A 575 -23.22 36.64 -5.33
CA GLN A 575 -23.43 35.78 -4.16
C GLN A 575 -22.14 35.02 -3.83
N TYR A 576 -21.49 34.44 -4.84
CA TYR A 576 -20.19 33.80 -4.66
C TYR A 576 -19.14 34.77 -4.10
N CYS A 577 -19.10 36.02 -4.60
CA CYS A 577 -18.17 37.04 -4.12
C CYS A 577 -18.41 37.43 -2.66
N GLU A 578 -19.67 37.64 -2.27
CA GLU A 578 -20.05 37.97 -0.89
C GLU A 578 -19.73 36.81 0.07
N ASP A 579 -20.12 35.58 -0.29
CA ASP A 579 -19.86 34.38 0.50
C ASP A 579 -18.36 34.14 0.69
N THR A 580 -17.59 34.29 -0.39
CA THR A 580 -16.14 34.08 -0.37
C THR A 580 -15.43 35.16 0.45
N ASN A 581 -15.82 36.43 0.31
CA ASN A 581 -15.24 37.52 1.07
C ASN A 581 -15.57 37.44 2.57
N SER A 582 -16.79 36.98 2.91
CA SER A 582 -17.19 36.71 4.29
C SER A 582 -16.29 35.63 4.92
N LYS A 583 -16.17 34.47 4.25
CA LYS A 583 -15.28 33.37 4.68
C LYS A 583 -13.83 33.80 4.81
N LEU A 584 -13.33 34.59 3.85
CA LEU A 584 -11.95 35.10 3.89
C LEU A 584 -11.73 35.99 5.12
N THR A 585 -12.70 36.85 5.45
CA THR A 585 -12.59 37.76 6.59
C THR A 585 -12.60 37.01 7.91
N GLU A 586 -13.46 36.00 8.05
CA GLU A 586 -13.49 35.09 9.20
C GLU A 586 -12.14 34.40 9.38
N LEU A 587 -11.61 33.75 8.33
CA LEU A 587 -10.33 33.07 8.37
C LEU A 587 -9.16 34.00 8.73
N LEU A 588 -9.11 35.21 8.17
CA LEU A 588 -8.06 36.17 8.49
C LEU A 588 -8.11 36.64 9.95
N THR A 589 -9.32 36.81 10.49
CA THR A 589 -9.52 37.18 11.90
C THR A 589 -9.03 36.06 12.82
N GLU A 590 -9.35 34.79 12.48
CA GLU A 590 -8.81 33.63 13.20
C GLU A 590 -7.28 33.59 13.14
N CYS A 591 -6.70 33.77 11.94
CA CYS A 591 -5.24 33.79 11.76
C CYS A 591 -4.57 34.87 12.62
N GLU A 592 -5.15 36.07 12.68
CA GLU A 592 -4.62 37.17 13.50
C GLU A 592 -4.66 36.82 14.99
N ASN A 593 -5.78 36.29 15.48
CA ASN A 593 -5.92 35.90 16.88
C ASN A 593 -4.93 34.78 17.27
N LEU A 594 -4.75 33.77 16.41
CA LEU A 594 -3.79 32.69 16.63
C LEU A 594 -2.35 33.22 16.63
N ASN A 595 -2.00 34.07 15.67
CA ASN A 595 -0.67 34.67 15.61
C ASN A 595 -0.36 35.53 16.85
N ASN A 596 -1.33 36.32 17.31
CA ASN A 596 -1.17 37.13 18.52
C ASN A 596 -0.97 36.24 19.75
N THR A 597 -1.75 35.16 19.87
CA THR A 597 -1.60 34.18 20.97
C THR A 597 -0.18 33.58 21.00
N VAL A 598 0.34 33.14 19.85
CA VAL A 598 1.71 32.61 19.76
C VAL A 598 2.73 33.70 20.08
N SER A 599 2.56 34.90 19.54
CA SER A 599 3.50 36.01 19.71
C SER A 599 3.60 36.46 21.18
N GLU A 600 2.46 36.55 21.88
CA GLU A 600 2.41 36.82 23.32
C GLU A 600 3.16 35.74 24.08
N LYS A 601 2.88 34.46 23.79
CA LYS A 601 3.53 33.35 24.47
C LYS A 601 5.04 33.32 24.26
N VAL A 602 5.50 33.56 23.03
CA VAL A 602 6.93 33.64 22.70
C VAL A 602 7.59 34.83 23.39
N SER A 603 6.91 35.98 23.47
CA SER A 603 7.42 37.18 24.15
C SER A 603 7.49 37.02 25.67
N GLU A 604 6.66 36.17 26.27
CA GLU A 604 6.77 35.82 27.69
C GLU A 604 7.98 34.91 27.99
N THR A 605 8.40 34.12 27.00
CA THR A 605 9.49 33.14 27.13
C THR A 605 10.87 33.73 26.83
N LEU A 606 10.97 34.69 25.90
CA LEU A 606 12.19 35.40 25.53
C LEU A 606 12.50 36.56 26.50
#